data_AF-I4DQW5-F1
#
_entry.id   AF-I4DQW5-F1
#
_cell.length_a   1.000
_cell.length_b   1.000
_cell.length_c   1.000
_cell.angle_alpha   90.00
_cell.angle_beta   90.00
_cell.angle_gamma   90.00
#
_symmetry.space_group_name_H-M   'P 1'
#
loop_
_entity.id
_entity.type
_entity.pdbx_description
1 polymer ?
#
loop_
_entity_poly.entity_id
_entity_poly.type
_entity_poly.pdbx_seq_one_letter_code
_entity_poly.pdbx_strand_id
1 'polypeptide(L)'
;IRHQAALFPLYPVLGILGACTNAFTAVPVCNSSIYCSGDLLHRVQLARIFPDSKTFVDLKLVYTENETLADYAKLIHDTDQNPTLDQMKKFVDAHFTEGNELEVWEPPDFDPDPPILDRIVDPKLRQFAKNVIGLWAKQKPF
;
A
#
# COMPACT_ATOMS: atom_id res chain seq x y z
N ILE A 1 23.16 -68.03 23.53
CA ILE A 1 23.50 -66.63 23.86
C ILE A 1 22.82 -65.78 22.78
N ARG A 2 21.54 -65.42 22.98
CA ARG A 2 21.07 -64.11 23.48
C ARG A 2 21.50 -63.01 22.47
N HIS A 3 20.61 -62.32 21.76
CA HIS A 3 19.52 -61.53 22.30
C HIS A 3 18.42 -61.22 21.27
N GLN A 4 17.18 -61.24 21.76
CA GLN A 4 15.97 -60.66 21.17
C GLN A 4 16.14 -59.14 20.96
N ALA A 5 15.75 -58.62 19.80
CA ALA A 5 15.42 -57.21 19.66
C ALA A 5 13.94 -57.05 20.02
N ALA A 6 13.69 -56.43 21.18
CA ALA A 6 12.36 -56.18 21.70
C ALA A 6 11.67 -55.05 20.94
N LEU A 7 10.37 -55.26 20.71
CA LEU A 7 9.35 -54.30 20.30
C LEU A 7 9.44 -53.00 21.14
N PHE A 8 9.60 -51.85 20.49
CA PHE A 8 9.27 -50.56 21.10
C PHE A 8 7.83 -50.21 20.72
N PRO A 9 6.91 -50.05 21.68
CA PRO A 9 5.53 -49.70 21.38
C PRO A 9 5.45 -48.25 20.89
N LEU A 10 4.69 -48.05 19.82
CA LEU A 10 4.22 -46.76 19.32
C LEU A 10 3.47 -46.03 20.44
N TYR A 11 3.98 -44.88 20.88
CA TYR A 11 3.18 -43.92 21.63
C TYR A 11 2.57 -42.91 20.65
N PRO A 12 1.24 -42.89 20.43
CA PRO A 12 0.60 -41.77 19.79
C PRO A 12 0.58 -40.63 20.81
N VAL A 13 1.51 -39.67 20.69
CA VAL A 13 1.38 -38.40 21.41
C VAL A 13 0.31 -37.59 20.70
N LEU A 14 -0.94 -37.87 21.06
CA LEU A 14 -2.10 -37.11 20.64
C LEU A 14 -2.11 -35.79 21.41
N GLY A 15 -1.87 -34.69 20.68
CA GLY A 15 -2.54 -33.40 20.83
C GLY A 15 -2.42 -32.66 22.16
N ILE A 16 -1.74 -31.52 22.14
CA ILE A 16 -2.40 -30.25 22.50
C ILE A 16 -2.01 -29.22 21.44
N LEU A 17 -2.96 -28.99 20.52
CA LEU A 17 -2.98 -27.84 19.63
C LEU A 17 -3.27 -26.62 20.52
N GLY A 18 -2.23 -25.84 20.83
CA GLY A 18 -2.33 -24.61 21.59
C GLY A 18 -1.88 -23.42 20.76
N ALA A 19 -2.25 -23.35 19.47
CA ALA A 19 -2.06 -22.13 18.71
C ALA A 19 -3.12 -21.13 19.18
N CYS A 20 -2.79 -20.32 20.19
CA CYS A 20 -3.46 -19.05 20.41
C CYS A 20 -3.09 -18.17 19.20
N THR A 21 -3.82 -18.34 18.10
CA THR A 21 -3.80 -17.35 17.03
C THR A 21 -4.47 -16.13 17.64
N ASN A 22 -3.66 -15.13 17.98
CA ASN A 22 -4.20 -13.78 18.10
C ASN A 22 -4.70 -13.46 16.70
N ALA A 23 -6.00 -13.67 16.45
CA ALA A 23 -6.68 -13.09 15.32
C ALA A 23 -6.63 -11.58 15.56
N PHE A 24 -5.52 -10.95 15.17
CA PHE A 24 -5.49 -9.53 14.92
C PHE A 24 -6.60 -9.31 13.89
N THR A 25 -7.70 -8.71 14.32
CA THR A 25 -8.70 -8.16 13.42
C THR A 25 -8.02 -6.98 12.75
N ALA A 26 -7.24 -7.27 11.70
CA ALA A 26 -6.66 -6.25 10.86
C ALA A 26 -7.82 -5.49 10.23
N VAL A 27 -8.06 -4.28 10.72
CA VAL A 27 -8.95 -3.36 10.04
C VAL A 27 -8.35 -3.14 8.66
N PRO A 28 -9.08 -3.41 7.56
CA PRO A 28 -8.54 -3.22 6.23
C PRO A 28 -8.11 -1.76 6.07
N VAL A 29 -6.89 -1.54 5.59
CA VAL A 29 -6.29 -0.20 5.44
C VAL A 29 -7.18 0.68 4.56
N CYS A 30 -7.84 0.07 3.57
CA CYS A 30 -8.92 0.67 2.78
C CYS A 30 -9.69 -0.42 2.01
N ASN A 31 -10.81 -0.04 1.38
CA ASN A 31 -11.76 -0.97 0.73
C ASN A 31 -11.57 -1.14 -0.79
N SER A 32 -10.57 -0.49 -1.41
CA SER A 32 -10.36 -0.60 -2.86
C SER A 32 -9.66 -1.92 -3.23
N SER A 33 -10.23 -2.60 -4.23
CA SER A 33 -9.64 -3.81 -4.84
C SER A 33 -8.60 -3.50 -5.92
N ILE A 34 -8.32 -2.21 -6.15
CA ILE A 34 -7.31 -1.71 -7.09
C ILE A 34 -6.12 -1.10 -6.35
N TYR A 35 -6.35 -0.32 -5.28
CA TYR A 35 -5.30 0.46 -4.62
C TYR A 35 -4.85 -0.08 -3.26
N CYS A 36 -5.70 -0.86 -2.57
CA CYS A 36 -5.40 -1.33 -1.21
C CYS A 36 -4.94 -2.79 -1.19
N SER A 37 -5.65 -3.61 -1.95
CA SER A 37 -5.49 -5.05 -2.02
C SER A 37 -6.00 -5.52 -3.38
N GLY A 38 -5.77 -6.79 -3.70
CA GLY A 38 -6.30 -7.39 -4.92
C GLY A 38 -5.22 -7.80 -5.90
N ASP A 39 -5.62 -8.66 -6.85
CA ASP A 39 -4.72 -9.27 -7.81
C ASP A 39 -4.16 -8.26 -8.81
N LEU A 40 -4.94 -7.25 -9.23
CA LEU A 40 -4.48 -6.20 -10.14
C LEU A 40 -3.29 -5.43 -9.57
N LEU A 41 -3.43 -4.90 -8.34
CA LEU A 41 -2.34 -4.21 -7.65
C LEU A 41 -1.10 -5.11 -7.53
N HIS A 42 -1.32 -6.34 -7.08
CA HIS A 42 -0.25 -7.31 -6.88
C HIS A 42 0.54 -7.56 -8.15
N ARG A 43 -0.14 -7.81 -9.27
CA ARG A 43 0.51 -8.06 -10.56
C ARG A 43 1.22 -6.84 -11.11
N VAL A 44 0.61 -5.66 -11.04
CA VAL A 44 1.26 -4.42 -11.52
C VAL A 44 2.57 -4.16 -10.74
N GLN A 45 2.53 -4.31 -9.41
CA GLN A 45 3.69 -4.08 -8.55
C GLN A 45 4.80 -5.12 -8.79
N LEU A 46 4.45 -6.41 -8.96
CA LEU A 46 5.43 -7.47 -9.24
C LEU A 46 5.96 -7.44 -10.68
N ALA A 47 5.17 -6.98 -11.64
CA ALA A 47 5.58 -6.81 -13.03
C ALA A 47 6.59 -5.66 -13.22
N ARG A 48 6.78 -4.81 -12.20
CA ARG A 48 7.72 -3.66 -12.24
C ARG A 48 7.49 -2.77 -13.46
N ILE A 49 6.22 -2.48 -13.75
CA ILE A 49 5.83 -1.57 -14.83
C ILE A 49 6.44 -0.18 -14.62
N PHE A 50 6.45 0.27 -13.37
CA PHE A 50 7.09 1.50 -12.92
C PHE A 50 8.35 1.19 -12.09
N PRO A 51 9.34 2.11 -12.07
CA PRO A 51 10.60 1.91 -11.34
C PRO A 51 10.42 1.93 -9.81
N ASP A 52 9.37 2.58 -9.33
CA ASP A 52 9.03 2.72 -7.92
C ASP A 52 7.64 2.11 -7.62
N SER A 53 7.31 1.98 -6.34
CA SER A 53 6.05 1.37 -5.89
C SER A 53 4.90 2.37 -5.75
N LYS A 54 5.16 3.67 -5.92
CA LYS A 54 4.21 4.75 -5.68
C LYS A 54 3.51 5.19 -6.97
N THR A 55 4.21 5.23 -8.10
CA THR A 55 3.66 5.74 -9.37
C THR A 55 2.30 5.14 -9.72
N PHE A 56 2.11 3.81 -9.65
CA PHE A 56 0.81 3.21 -9.98
C PHE A 56 -0.32 3.62 -9.04
N VAL A 57 -0.04 3.75 -7.74
CA VAL A 57 -1.09 4.10 -6.76
C VAL A 57 -1.47 5.57 -6.82
N ASP A 58 -0.62 6.40 -7.42
CA ASP A 58 -0.87 7.83 -7.67
C ASP A 58 -1.72 8.08 -8.93
N LEU A 59 -1.84 7.08 -9.81
CA LEU A 59 -2.69 7.20 -10.99
C LEU A 59 -4.16 7.13 -10.61
N LYS A 60 -4.99 7.95 -11.27
CA LYS A 60 -6.45 7.89 -11.14
C LYS A 60 -7.06 6.98 -12.19
N LEU A 61 -8.21 6.39 -11.87
CA LEU A 61 -9.00 5.61 -12.82
C LEU A 61 -9.60 6.50 -13.91
N VAL A 62 -9.58 6.02 -15.15
CA VAL A 62 -10.31 6.58 -16.29
C VAL A 62 -11.79 6.14 -16.27
N TYR A 63 -12.05 4.92 -15.79
CA TYR A 63 -13.38 4.30 -15.70
C TYR A 63 -13.75 4.02 -14.24
N THR A 64 -14.96 3.53 -13.97
CA THR A 64 -15.32 3.14 -12.60
C THR A 64 -14.52 1.90 -12.15
N GLU A 65 -14.33 1.72 -10.83
CA GLU A 65 -13.61 0.57 -10.28
C GLU A 65 -14.18 -0.77 -10.79
N ASN A 66 -15.50 -0.87 -10.92
CA ASN A 66 -16.16 -2.09 -11.40
C ASN A 66 -15.88 -2.35 -12.89
N GLU A 67 -15.89 -1.32 -13.74
CA GLU A 67 -15.57 -1.46 -15.17
C GLU A 67 -14.11 -1.87 -15.35
N THR A 68 -13.17 -1.17 -14.68
CA THR A 68 -11.75 -1.51 -14.74
C THR A 68 -11.47 -2.94 -14.27
N LEU A 69 -12.11 -3.40 -13.20
CA LEU A 69 -11.95 -4.77 -12.71
C LEU A 69 -12.58 -5.82 -13.65
N ALA A 70 -13.67 -5.49 -14.33
CA ALA A 70 -14.27 -6.37 -15.33
C ALA A 70 -13.36 -6.54 -16.56
N ASP A 71 -12.78 -5.44 -17.06
CA ASP A 71 -11.84 -5.48 -18.18
C ASP A 71 -10.52 -6.18 -17.79
N TYR A 72 -10.07 -5.99 -16.54
CA TYR A 72 -8.96 -6.74 -15.99
C TYR A 72 -9.23 -8.25 -15.97
N ALA A 73 -10.39 -8.66 -15.45
CA ALA A 73 -10.77 -10.07 -15.41
C ALA A 73 -10.80 -10.70 -16.81
N LYS A 74 -11.25 -9.94 -17.82
CA LYS A 74 -11.19 -10.36 -19.22
C LYS A 74 -9.76 -10.53 -19.72
N LEU A 75 -8.85 -9.60 -19.47
CA LEU A 75 -7.43 -9.73 -19.82
C LEU A 75 -6.82 -11.01 -19.22
N ILE A 76 -7.09 -11.25 -17.94
CA ILE A 76 -6.57 -12.40 -17.21
C ILE A 76 -7.14 -13.72 -17.76
N HIS A 77 -8.42 -13.74 -18.14
CA HIS A 77 -9.03 -14.88 -18.83
C HIS A 77 -8.40 -15.12 -20.22
N ASP A 78 -8.28 -14.09 -21.04
CA ASP A 78 -7.80 -14.20 -22.43
C ASP A 78 -6.31 -14.57 -22.54
N THR A 79 -5.55 -14.42 -21.44
CA THR A 79 -4.12 -14.73 -21.33
C THR A 79 -3.84 -15.99 -20.51
N ASP A 80 -4.87 -16.79 -20.20
CA ASP A 80 -4.74 -18.00 -19.37
C ASP A 80 -3.99 -17.74 -18.05
N GLN A 81 -4.39 -16.69 -17.35
CA GLN A 81 -3.82 -16.24 -16.07
C GLN A 81 -2.37 -15.73 -16.12
N ASN A 82 -1.78 -15.59 -17.31
CA ASN A 82 -0.37 -15.24 -17.48
C ASN A 82 -0.18 -14.10 -18.53
N PRO A 83 -0.67 -12.88 -18.26
CA PRO A 83 -0.47 -11.75 -19.15
C PRO A 83 1.02 -11.37 -19.23
N THR A 84 1.47 -11.03 -20.42
CA THR A 84 2.82 -10.47 -20.63
C THR A 84 2.94 -9.06 -20.04
N LEU A 85 4.18 -8.62 -19.81
CA LEU A 85 4.46 -7.25 -19.35
C LEU A 85 3.83 -6.19 -20.28
N ASP A 86 3.90 -6.39 -21.59
CA ASP A 86 3.36 -5.45 -22.58
C ASP A 86 1.83 -5.41 -22.54
N GLN A 87 1.16 -6.54 -22.28
CA GLN A 87 -0.29 -6.56 -22.10
C GLN A 87 -0.70 -5.83 -20.83
N MET A 88 0.03 -6.02 -19.73
CA MET A 88 -0.23 -5.30 -18.48
C MET A 88 0.02 -3.79 -18.63
N LYS A 89 1.09 -3.39 -19.32
CA LYS A 89 1.34 -1.97 -19.63
C LYS A 89 0.20 -1.35 -20.42
N LYS A 90 -0.22 -1.98 -21.52
CA LYS A 90 -1.36 -1.54 -22.32
C LYS A 90 -2.64 -1.43 -21.50
N PHE A 91 -2.87 -2.37 -20.58
CA PHE A 91 -4.00 -2.31 -19.68
C PHE A 91 -3.93 -1.09 -18.75
N VAL A 92 -2.78 -0.86 -18.11
CA VAL A 92 -2.57 0.29 -17.23
C VAL A 92 -2.76 1.59 -18.01
N ASP A 93 -2.10 1.74 -19.17
CA ASP A 93 -2.18 2.94 -20.01
C ASP A 93 -3.61 3.27 -20.49
N ALA A 94 -4.46 2.26 -20.65
CA ALA A 94 -5.83 2.44 -21.12
C ALA A 94 -6.84 2.77 -20.00
N HIS A 95 -6.56 2.39 -18.75
CA HIS A 95 -7.51 2.50 -17.64
C HIS A 95 -7.07 3.46 -16.53
N PHE A 96 -5.81 3.90 -16.57
CA PHE A 96 -5.21 4.76 -15.55
C PHE A 96 -4.59 5.98 -16.23
N THR A 97 -4.70 7.12 -15.57
CA THR A 97 -4.14 8.38 -16.07
C THR A 97 -3.58 9.19 -14.91
N GLU A 98 -2.76 10.19 -15.20
CA GLU A 98 -2.21 11.08 -14.20
C GLU A 98 -3.34 11.78 -13.44
N GLY A 99 -3.38 11.54 -12.13
CA GLY A 99 -4.30 12.19 -11.21
C GLY A 99 -3.54 13.25 -10.42
N ASN A 100 -4.13 14.44 -10.30
CA ASN A 100 -3.66 15.32 -9.24
C ASN A 100 -4.38 14.88 -7.96
N GLU A 101 -3.68 14.16 -7.08
CA GLU A 101 -4.22 13.72 -5.79
C GLU A 101 -4.50 14.90 -4.84
N LEU A 102 -3.87 16.06 -5.10
CA LEU A 102 -3.86 17.19 -4.20
C LEU A 102 -4.34 18.47 -4.89
N GLU A 103 -5.32 19.13 -4.28
CA GLU A 103 -5.73 20.46 -4.70
C GLU A 103 -4.75 21.51 -4.17
N VAL A 104 -4.59 22.60 -4.93
CA VAL A 104 -3.88 23.78 -4.41
C VAL A 104 -4.72 24.36 -3.28
N TRP A 105 -4.19 24.30 -2.07
CA TRP A 105 -4.88 24.80 -0.89
C TRP A 105 -3.95 25.69 -0.07
N GLU A 106 -4.44 26.89 0.22
CA GLU A 106 -3.80 27.83 1.13
C GLU A 106 -4.65 27.91 2.41
N PRO A 107 -4.10 27.56 3.59
CA PRO A 107 -4.84 27.69 4.84
C PRO A 107 -5.16 29.16 5.11
N PRO A 108 -6.43 29.52 5.39
CA PRO A 108 -6.83 30.92 5.59
C PRO A 108 -6.24 31.53 6.87
N ASP A 109 -5.77 30.70 7.79
CA ASP A 109 -5.18 31.03 9.08
C ASP A 109 -3.65 30.85 9.10
N PHE A 110 -3.01 30.66 7.94
CA PHE A 110 -1.56 30.52 7.88
C PHE A 110 -0.86 31.79 8.37
N ASP A 111 -0.07 31.65 9.44
CA ASP A 111 0.77 32.70 10.00
C ASP A 111 2.23 32.24 9.99
N PRO A 112 3.15 32.97 9.33
CA PRO A 112 4.58 32.65 9.32
C PRO A 112 5.28 32.89 10.67
N ASP A 113 4.65 33.60 11.62
CA ASP A 113 5.18 33.90 12.94
C ASP A 113 4.12 33.71 14.06
N PRO A 114 3.56 32.50 14.19
CA PRO A 114 2.44 32.27 15.09
C PRO A 114 2.85 32.44 16.56
N PRO A 115 1.97 32.90 17.45
CA PRO A 115 2.27 33.15 18.87
C PRO A 115 2.85 31.95 19.65
N ILE A 116 2.69 30.73 19.12
CA ILE A 116 3.28 29.52 19.69
C ILE A 116 4.82 29.56 19.66
N LEU A 117 5.45 30.28 18.72
CA LEU A 117 6.91 30.39 18.63
C LEU A 117 7.51 31.06 19.88
N ASP A 118 6.80 32.02 20.48
CA ASP A 118 7.24 32.72 21.68
C ASP A 118 7.27 31.82 22.91
N ARG A 119 6.47 30.74 22.90
CA ARG A 119 6.42 29.75 23.98
C ARG A 119 7.59 28.77 23.94
N ILE A 120 8.34 28.73 22.84
CA ILE A 120 9.51 27.85 22.69
C ILE A 120 10.73 28.55 23.28
N VAL A 121 11.15 28.11 24.47
CA VAL A 121 12.26 28.71 25.23
C VAL A 121 13.61 28.49 24.54
N ASP A 122 13.84 27.29 24.00
CA ASP A 122 15.09 26.97 23.32
C ASP A 122 15.16 27.69 21.96
N PRO A 123 16.18 28.53 21.72
CA PRO A 123 16.27 29.31 20.49
C PRO A 123 16.49 28.46 19.23
N LYS A 124 17.14 27.29 19.35
CA LYS A 124 17.33 26.36 18.22
C LYS A 124 16.03 25.67 17.87
N LEU A 125 15.26 25.25 18.86
CA LEU A 125 13.93 24.66 18.63
C LEU A 125 12.94 25.68 18.08
N ARG A 126 12.99 26.93 18.55
CA ARG A 126 12.18 28.03 18.00
C ARG A 126 12.50 28.25 16.53
N GLN A 127 13.79 28.32 16.18
CA GLN A 127 14.21 28.49 14.80
C GLN A 127 13.81 27.28 13.93
N PHE A 128 13.93 26.05 14.46
CA PHE A 128 13.47 24.85 13.77
C PHE A 128 11.96 24.90 13.49
N ALA A 129 11.13 25.23 14.48
CA ALA A 129 9.68 25.36 14.31
C ALA A 129 9.33 26.43 13.26
N LYS A 130 10.01 27.59 13.30
CA LYS A 130 9.86 28.65 12.30
C LYS A 130 10.21 28.17 10.89
N ASN A 131 11.29 27.39 10.75
CA ASN A 131 11.67 26.81 9.47
C ASN A 131 10.61 25.83 8.96
N VAL A 132 10.05 24.98 9.83
CA VAL A 132 8.97 24.04 9.47
C VAL A 132 7.73 24.78 9.00
N ILE A 133 7.27 25.82 9.73
CA ILE A 133 6.13 26.66 9.31
C ILE A 133 6.40 27.27 7.92
N GLY A 134 7.61 27.75 7.69
CA GLY A 134 8.02 28.29 6.39
C GLY A 134 8.05 27.27 5.24
N LEU A 135 8.03 25.95 5.51
CA LEU A 135 7.88 24.94 4.47
C LEU A 135 6.43 24.83 3.98
N TRP A 136 5.45 25.02 4.86
CA TRP A 136 4.03 24.95 4.50
C TRP A 136 3.65 26.02 3.48
N ALA A 137 4.19 27.24 3.59
CA ALA A 137 4.00 28.31 2.59
C ALA A 137 4.65 28.03 1.22
N LYS A 138 5.55 27.05 1.14
CA LYS A 138 6.35 26.76 -0.07
C LYS A 138 5.87 25.53 -0.82
N GLN A 139 4.86 24.82 -0.32
CA GLN A 139 4.31 23.68 -1.03
C GLN A 139 3.63 24.18 -2.30
N LYS A 140 4.35 24.10 -3.42
CA LYS A 140 3.70 24.07 -4.74
C LYS A 140 2.98 22.73 -4.87
N PRO A 141 1.82 22.67 -5.55
CA PRO A 141 1.24 21.39 -5.93
C PRO A 141 2.30 20.57 -6.66
N PHE A 142 2.38 19.28 -6.31
CA PHE A 142 3.21 18.31 -7.02
C PHE A 142 2.76 18.21 -8.48
#